data_AF-A0A2N2T111-F1
#
_entry.id   AF-A0A2N2T111-F1
#
_cell.length_a   1.000
_cell.length_b   1.000
_cell.length_c   1.000
_cell.angle_alpha   90.00
_cell.angle_beta   90.00
_cell.angle_gamma   90.00
#
_symmetry.space_group_name_H-M   'P 1'
#
loop_
_entity.id
_entity.type
_entity.pdbx_description
1 polymer ?
#
loop_
_entity_poly.entity_id
_entity_poly.type
_entity_poly.pdbx_seq_one_letter_code
_entity_poly.pdbx_strand_id
1 'polypeptide(L)'
;MEHVSTDINKLIQEPAADPDFPHAPFNWTRADAAEIARKEGLKLTEDHWETIRALQDYYAHHEDAAVINLRELHDALDEHFHHKGGIKYLYTVFPGGPIAQSCRLAGLKAPFIATDPSFGSVA
;
A
#
# COMPACT_ATOMS: atom_id res chain seq x y z
N MET A 1 -37.72 28.02 16.85
CA MET A 1 -36.44 28.60 16.38
C MET A 1 -35.42 28.19 17.42
N GLU A 2 -34.80 27.01 17.28
CA GLU A 2 -33.64 26.78 16.40
C GLU A 2 -32.61 27.87 16.68
N HIS A 3 -31.42 27.56 17.19
CA HIS A 3 -30.33 27.09 16.35
C HIS A 3 -29.53 25.99 17.05
N VAL A 4 -29.45 24.83 16.40
CA VAL A 4 -28.43 23.81 16.66
C VAL A 4 -27.11 24.40 16.18
N SER A 5 -26.25 24.85 17.09
CA SER A 5 -24.84 25.08 16.76
C SER A 5 -24.19 23.72 16.60
N THR A 6 -24.23 23.20 15.38
CA THR A 6 -23.31 22.14 14.95
C THR A 6 -21.91 22.71 15.08
N ASP A 7 -21.17 22.23 16.08
CA ASP A 7 -19.76 22.53 16.26
C ASP A 7 -19.00 22.07 15.01
N ILE A 8 -18.71 23.03 14.14
CA ILE A 8 -17.95 22.89 12.89
C ILE A 8 -16.47 22.55 13.15
N ASN A 9 -16.04 22.51 14.42
CA ASN A 9 -14.68 22.15 14.83
C ASN A 9 -14.33 20.65 14.70
N LYS A 10 -15.05 19.90 13.86
CA LYS A 10 -14.79 18.47 13.62
C LYS A 10 -14.25 18.15 12.23
N LEU A 11 -13.74 19.14 11.49
CA LEU A 11 -13.53 18.97 10.04
C LEU A 11 -12.17 19.37 9.48
N ILE A 12 -11.15 19.61 10.31
CA ILE A 12 -9.79 19.73 9.80
C ILE A 12 -8.83 18.99 10.75
N GLN A 13 -8.87 17.66 10.71
CA GLN A 13 -7.65 16.90 10.96
C GLN A 13 -6.88 17.01 9.65
N GLU A 14 -6.00 18.01 9.54
CA GLU A 14 -4.93 17.96 8.54
C GLU A 14 -4.27 16.57 8.72
N PRO A 15 -4.15 15.73 7.67
CA PRO A 15 -3.33 14.55 7.78
C PRO A 15 -1.90 15.09 7.94
N ALA A 16 -1.47 15.27 9.19
CA ALA A 16 -0.08 15.46 9.49
C ALA A 16 0.64 14.29 8.83
N ALA A 17 1.46 14.60 7.82
CA ALA A 17 2.22 13.60 7.08
C ALA A 17 2.84 12.63 8.09
N ASP A 18 2.50 11.35 7.98
CA ASP A 18 2.93 10.34 8.94
C ASP A 18 4.46 10.22 8.86
N PRO A 19 5.21 10.47 9.95
CA PRO A 19 6.67 10.51 9.89
C PRO A 19 7.29 9.15 9.53
N ASP A 20 6.59 8.03 9.75
CA ASP A 20 7.05 6.72 9.30
C ASP A 20 6.80 6.47 7.81
N PHE A 21 5.97 7.30 7.14
CA PHE A 21 5.62 7.18 5.73
C PHE A 21 5.90 8.50 4.98
N PRO A 22 7.16 8.95 4.90
CA PRO A 22 7.52 10.25 4.31
C PRO A 22 7.23 10.34 2.80
N HIS A 23 7.14 9.19 2.13
CA HIS A 23 6.90 9.09 0.69
C HIS A 23 5.45 8.70 0.35
N ALA A 24 4.55 8.74 1.33
CA ALA A 24 3.14 8.43 1.09
C ALA A 24 2.49 9.42 0.10
N PRO A 25 1.54 8.93 -0.73
CA PRO A 25 0.69 9.82 -1.52
C PRO A 25 -0.05 10.83 -0.63
N PHE A 26 -0.25 12.06 -1.10
CA PHE A 26 -0.84 13.15 -0.31
C PHE A 26 -2.21 12.82 0.34
N ASN A 27 -3.02 11.98 -0.31
CA ASN A 27 -4.34 11.59 0.19
C ASN A 27 -4.35 10.20 0.86
N TRP A 28 -3.18 9.64 1.19
CA TRP A 28 -3.07 8.35 1.84
C TRP A 28 -2.89 8.51 3.35
N THR A 29 -3.58 7.68 4.12
CA THR A 29 -3.34 7.52 5.56
C THR A 29 -3.25 6.05 5.95
N ARG A 30 -2.63 5.74 7.10
CA ARG A 30 -2.66 4.37 7.65
C ARG A 30 -4.09 3.88 7.90
N ALA A 31 -5.02 4.78 8.21
CA ALA A 31 -6.42 4.44 8.42
C ALA A 31 -7.08 3.95 7.13
N ASP A 32 -6.76 4.57 5.98
CA ASP A 32 -7.23 4.11 4.67
C ASP A 32 -6.67 2.73 4.33
N ALA A 33 -5.37 2.51 4.54
CA ALA A 33 -4.74 1.21 4.35
C ALA A 33 -5.38 0.13 5.25
N ALA A 34 -5.62 0.43 6.51
CA ALA A 34 -6.26 -0.48 7.45
C ALA A 34 -7.71 -0.82 7.06
N GLU A 35 -8.45 0.15 6.54
CA GLU A 35 -9.82 -0.07 6.05
C GLU A 35 -9.86 -0.95 4.80
N ILE A 36 -8.93 -0.76 3.86
CA ILE A 36 -8.77 -1.64 2.69
C ILE A 36 -8.41 -3.06 3.14
N ALA A 37 -7.43 -3.21 4.03
CA ALA A 37 -7.03 -4.52 4.56
C ALA A 37 -8.20 -5.25 5.24
N ARG A 38 -8.98 -4.53 6.04
CA ARG A 38 -10.18 -5.08 6.71
C ARG A 38 -11.21 -5.59 5.70
N LYS A 39 -11.45 -4.87 4.61
CA LYS A 39 -12.36 -5.29 3.53
C LYS A 39 -11.88 -6.54 2.81
N GLU A 40 -10.57 -6.73 2.73
CA GLU A 40 -9.93 -7.90 2.12
C GLU A 40 -9.71 -9.06 3.13
N GLY A 41 -10.12 -8.90 4.39
CA GLY A 41 -9.90 -9.90 5.44
C GLY A 41 -8.42 -10.05 5.86
N LEU A 42 -7.59 -9.06 5.54
CA LEU A 42 -6.16 -9.05 5.82
C LEU A 42 -5.87 -8.35 7.16
N LYS A 43 -5.10 -9.02 8.02
CA LYS A 43 -4.59 -8.42 9.27
C LYS A 43 -3.22 -7.81 9.01
N LEU A 44 -3.13 -6.48 9.08
CA LEU A 44 -1.85 -5.78 8.92
C LEU A 44 -0.90 -6.07 10.08
N THR A 45 0.31 -6.50 9.73
CA THR A 45 1.46 -6.71 10.60
C THR A 45 2.59 -5.76 10.22
N GLU A 46 3.69 -5.76 10.96
CA GLU A 46 4.87 -4.95 10.62
C GLU A 46 5.41 -5.24 9.22
N ASP A 47 5.39 -6.50 8.77
CA ASP A 47 5.82 -6.85 7.41
C ASP A 47 4.95 -6.19 6.34
N HIS A 48 3.65 -6.03 6.60
CA HIS A 48 2.77 -5.33 5.66
C HIS A 48 3.14 -3.84 5.57
N TRP A 49 3.38 -3.21 6.73
CA TRP A 49 3.76 -1.82 6.79
C TRP A 49 5.15 -1.57 6.19
N GLU A 50 6.09 -2.51 6.37
CA GLU A 50 7.41 -2.51 5.73
C GLU A 50 7.28 -2.55 4.21
N THR A 51 6.47 -3.45 3.66
CA THR A 51 6.22 -3.51 2.21
C THR A 51 5.55 -2.23 1.69
N ILE A 52 4.57 -1.68 2.41
CA ILE A 52 3.91 -0.42 2.03
C ILE A 52 4.92 0.74 1.96
N ARG A 53 5.78 0.88 2.98
CA ARG A 53 6.84 1.90 2.98
C ARG A 53 7.81 1.71 1.82
N ALA A 54 8.27 0.47 1.60
CA ALA A 54 9.18 0.15 0.51
C ALA A 54 8.60 0.53 -0.86
N LEU A 55 7.29 0.34 -1.06
CA LEU A 55 6.62 0.73 -2.30
C LEU A 55 6.48 2.23 -2.46
N GLN A 56 6.11 2.94 -1.39
CA GLN A 56 6.00 4.39 -1.42
C GLN A 56 7.35 5.04 -1.71
N ASP A 57 8.41 4.54 -1.07
CA ASP A 57 9.79 4.94 -1.34
C ASP A 57 10.20 4.65 -2.79
N TYR A 58 9.95 3.42 -3.26
CA TYR A 58 10.22 3.04 -4.65
C TYR A 58 9.52 3.99 -5.63
N TYR A 59 8.21 4.23 -5.48
CA TYR A 59 7.46 5.09 -6.39
C TYR A 59 7.87 6.57 -6.29
N ALA A 60 8.30 7.05 -5.13
CA ALA A 60 8.79 8.42 -4.99
C ALA A 60 10.13 8.66 -5.69
N HIS A 61 10.96 7.61 -5.82
CA HIS A 61 12.24 7.67 -6.53
C HIS A 61 12.14 7.41 -8.04
N HIS A 62 10.97 7.02 -8.56
CA HIS A 62 10.75 6.80 -9.99
C HIS A 62 9.98 7.98 -10.60
N GLU A 63 10.61 8.67 -11.55
CA GLU A 63 10.12 9.93 -12.15
C GLU A 63 8.73 9.80 -12.78
N ASP A 64 8.37 8.62 -13.29
CA ASP A 64 7.09 8.34 -13.93
C ASP A 64 6.38 7.14 -13.27
N ALA A 65 5.57 7.43 -12.24
CA ALA A 65 4.69 6.44 -11.60
C ALA A 65 3.71 5.75 -12.58
N ALA A 66 3.52 6.32 -13.78
CA ALA A 66 2.72 5.73 -14.85
C ALA A 66 3.43 4.60 -15.62
N VAL A 67 4.76 4.50 -15.52
CA VAL A 67 5.60 3.56 -16.29
C VAL A 67 6.42 2.67 -15.37
N ILE A 68 5.87 2.32 -14.20
CA ILE A 68 6.54 1.36 -13.31
C ILE A 68 6.65 0.00 -13.99
N ASN A 69 7.88 -0.46 -14.17
CA ASN A 69 8.18 -1.77 -14.72
C ASN A 69 7.90 -2.84 -13.66
N LEU A 70 6.97 -3.76 -13.97
CA LEU A 70 6.59 -4.84 -13.05
C LEU A 70 7.80 -5.71 -12.65
N ARG A 71 8.70 -6.00 -13.58
CA ARG A 71 9.85 -6.87 -13.30
C ARG A 71 10.82 -6.21 -12.34
N GLU A 72 11.13 -4.93 -12.57
CA GLU A 72 12.04 -4.19 -11.67
C GLU A 72 11.42 -4.04 -10.28
N LEU A 73 10.11 -3.78 -10.20
CA LEU A 73 9.40 -3.74 -8.92
C LEU A 73 9.42 -5.10 -8.22
N HIS A 74 9.18 -6.17 -8.97
CA HIS A 74 9.25 -7.53 -8.45
C HIS A 74 10.64 -7.85 -7.89
N ASP A 75 11.69 -7.56 -8.66
CA ASP A 75 13.08 -7.84 -8.28
C ASP A 75 13.52 -6.97 -7.08
N ALA A 76 13.08 -5.70 -7.02
CA ALA A 76 13.33 -4.83 -5.88
C ALA A 76 12.69 -5.35 -4.59
N LEU A 77 11.45 -5.85 -4.67
CA LEU A 77 10.78 -6.48 -3.52
C LEU A 77 11.41 -7.82 -3.14
N ASP A 78 11.81 -8.64 -4.13
CA ASP A 78 12.49 -9.91 -3.86
C ASP A 78 13.81 -9.69 -3.12
N GLU A 79 14.60 -8.70 -3.55
CA GLU A 79 15.85 -8.31 -2.91
C GLU A 79 15.61 -7.73 -1.50
N HIS A 80 14.66 -6.80 -1.34
CA HIS A 80 14.34 -6.18 -0.05
C HIS A 80 13.97 -7.23 1.01
N PHE A 81 13.18 -8.23 0.62
CA PHE A 81 12.71 -9.30 1.50
C PHE A 81 13.56 -10.57 1.40
N HIS A 82 14.72 -10.55 0.74
CA HIS A 82 15.54 -11.75 0.50
C HIS A 82 15.86 -12.51 1.79
N HIS A 83 16.18 -11.77 2.86
CA HIS A 83 16.47 -12.30 4.19
C HIS A 83 15.29 -13.03 4.86
N LYS A 84 14.05 -12.77 4.41
CA LYS A 84 12.81 -13.43 4.86
C LYS A 84 12.30 -14.48 3.85
N GLY A 85 12.95 -14.64 2.69
CA GLY A 85 12.53 -15.55 1.62
C GLY A 85 12.02 -14.89 0.34
N GLY A 86 12.21 -13.57 0.20
CA GLY A 86 11.96 -12.80 -1.02
C GLY A 86 10.47 -12.73 -1.39
N ILE A 87 10.19 -12.72 -2.69
CA ILE A 87 8.82 -12.62 -3.21
C ILE A 87 7.94 -13.78 -2.73
N LYS A 88 8.52 -14.99 -2.56
CA LYS A 88 7.80 -16.16 -2.06
C LYS A 88 7.28 -15.95 -0.65
N TYR A 89 8.05 -15.28 0.19
CA TYR A 89 7.61 -14.89 1.52
C TYR A 89 6.48 -13.86 1.44
N LEU A 90 6.57 -12.89 0.53
CA LEU A 90 5.51 -11.89 0.35
C LEU A 90 4.17 -12.50 -0.11
N TYR A 91 4.15 -13.64 -0.80
CA TYR A 91 2.90 -14.37 -1.06
C TYR A 91 2.23 -14.91 0.22
N THR A 92 2.99 -15.15 1.28
CA THR A 92 2.44 -15.54 2.59
C THR A 92 1.88 -14.35 3.36
N VAL A 93 2.45 -13.16 3.14
CA VAL A 93 2.04 -11.91 3.76
C VAL A 93 0.81 -11.35 3.02
N PHE A 94 0.81 -11.40 1.70
CA PHE A 94 -0.21 -10.85 0.81
C PHE A 94 -0.83 -11.96 -0.06
N PRO A 95 -1.81 -12.73 0.47
CA PRO A 95 -2.42 -13.85 -0.25
C PRO A 95 -3.23 -13.42 -1.48
N GLY A 96 -3.62 -12.15 -1.59
CA GLY A 96 -4.28 -11.58 -2.77
C GLY A 96 -3.32 -11.19 -3.89
N GLY A 97 -2.06 -11.63 -3.81
CA GLY A 97 -0.97 -11.28 -4.72
C GLY A 97 -0.15 -10.12 -4.16
N PRO A 98 1.18 -10.28 -3.96
CA PRO A 98 2.00 -9.33 -3.24
C PRO A 98 1.95 -7.95 -3.85
N ILE A 99 2.30 -7.81 -5.12
CA ILE A 99 2.38 -6.51 -5.81
C ILE A 99 1.01 -5.82 -5.88
N ALA A 100 -0.04 -6.55 -6.27
CA ALA A 100 -1.36 -5.95 -6.45
C ALA A 100 -1.96 -5.50 -5.11
N GLN A 101 -1.90 -6.36 -4.10
CA GLN A 101 -2.47 -6.10 -2.79
C GLN A 101 -1.69 -5.01 -2.04
N SER A 102 -0.36 -5.08 -2.05
CA SER A 102 0.49 -4.09 -1.40
C SER A 102 0.40 -2.72 -2.06
N CYS A 103 0.34 -2.62 -3.40
CA CYS A 103 0.16 -1.33 -4.08
C CYS A 103 -1.20 -0.70 -3.75
N ARG A 104 -2.29 -1.50 -3.71
CA ARG A 104 -3.61 -0.99 -3.28
C ARG A 104 -3.55 -0.44 -1.86
N LEU A 105 -2.95 -1.18 -0.93
CA LEU A 105 -2.79 -0.75 0.46
C LEU A 105 -1.90 0.48 0.61
N ALA A 106 -0.89 0.64 -0.25
CA ALA A 106 0.02 1.77 -0.28
C ALA A 106 -0.56 3.05 -0.90
N GLY A 107 -1.79 2.98 -1.46
CA GLY A 107 -2.40 4.10 -2.19
C GLY A 107 -1.78 4.32 -3.58
N LEU A 108 -1.12 3.31 -4.14
CA LEU A 108 -0.36 3.39 -5.38
C LEU A 108 -1.09 2.65 -6.51
N LYS A 109 -0.90 3.14 -7.74
CA LYS A 109 -1.41 2.46 -8.92
C LYS A 109 -0.57 1.21 -9.19
N ALA A 110 -1.19 0.04 -9.07
CA ALA A 110 -0.58 -1.21 -9.47
C ALA A 110 -0.37 -1.24 -11.00
N PRO A 111 0.72 -1.86 -11.50
CA PRO A 111 0.90 -2.12 -12.92
C PRO A 111 -0.23 -3.02 -13.46
N PHE A 112 -0.75 -2.70 -14.65
CA PHE A 112 -1.96 -3.31 -15.24
C PHE A 112 -1.96 -4.86 -15.25
N ILE A 113 -0.80 -5.46 -15.47
CA ILE A 113 -0.66 -6.92 -15.52
C ILE A 113 -0.73 -7.60 -14.14
N ALA A 114 -0.41 -6.88 -13.06
CA ALA A 114 -0.52 -7.42 -11.69
C ALA A 114 -1.96 -7.54 -11.21
N THR A 115 -2.90 -6.82 -11.84
CA THR A 115 -4.33 -6.86 -11.47
C THR A 115 -5.11 -8.00 -12.13
N ASP A 116 -4.49 -8.80 -13.00
CA ASP A 116 -5.14 -9.94 -13.64
C ASP A 116 -5.21 -11.16 -12.69
N PRO A 117 -6.41 -11.67 -12.35
CA PRO A 117 -6.57 -12.81 -11.45
C PRO A 117 -5.89 -14.10 -11.93
N SER A 118 -5.61 -14.21 -13.24
CA SER A 118 -5.00 -15.40 -13.84
C SER A 118 -3.51 -15.55 -13.47
N PHE A 119 -2.88 -14.49 -12.94
CA PHE A 119 -1.48 -14.52 -12.52
C PHE A 119 -1.26 -14.80 -11.03
N GLY A 120 -2.33 -14.86 -10.22
CA GLY A 120 -2.18 -14.86 -8.75
C GLY A 120 -3.02 -15.86 -7.96
N SER A 121 -3.82 -16.72 -8.61
CA SER A 121 -4.58 -17.76 -7.90
C SER A 121 -3.95 -19.13 -8.10
N VAL A 122 -2.82 -19.38 -7.43
CA VAL A 122 -2.32 -20.74 -7.23
C VAL A 122 -2.02 -21.00 -5.75
N ALA A 123 -3.08 -21.23 -4.98
CA ALA A 123 -3.23 -22.28 -3.97
C ALA A 123 -4.40 -21.94 -3.03
#